data_AF-A0A925AIW8-F1
#
_entry.id   AF-A0A925AIW8-F1
#
_cell.length_a   1.000
_cell.length_b   1.000
_cell.length_c   1.000
_cell.angle_alpha   90.00
_cell.angle_beta   90.00
_cell.angle_gamma   90.00
#
_symmetry.space_group_name_H-M   'P 1'
#
loop_
_entity.id
_entity.type
_entity.pdbx_description
1 polymer ?
#
loop_
_entity_poly.entity_id
_entity_poly.type
_entity_poly.pdbx_seq_one_letter_code
_entity_poly.pdbx_strand_id
1 'polypeptide(L)'
;MKTLLACARTIDALNERIGRLVCWLSFLVVVVATANAILRYGFRYGSNALLETQWYMFASIVLFGAAYTLLHGGHVRVDVFYGRLNARQQAWIDIVGTALFFLPTTIAITVLSLPMVSASMA
;
A
#
# COMPACT_ATOMS: atom_id res chain seq x y z
N MET A 1 22.89 16.37 -10.45
CA MET A 1 21.61 16.59 -9.74
C MET A 1 20.38 16.53 -10.65
N LYS A 2 20.40 17.09 -11.88
CA LYS A 2 19.24 17.07 -12.79
C LYS A 2 18.69 15.66 -13.09
N THR A 3 19.56 14.67 -13.24
CA THR A 3 19.20 13.27 -13.50
C THR A 3 18.48 12.62 -12.31
N LEU A 4 18.98 12.80 -11.09
CA LEU A 4 18.35 12.30 -9.86
C LEU A 4 16.97 12.92 -9.63
N LEU A 5 16.85 14.24 -9.86
CA LEU A 5 15.57 14.93 -9.76
C LEU A 5 14.57 14.50 -10.85
N ALA A 6 15.06 14.22 -12.06
CA ALA A 6 14.22 13.67 -13.13
C ALA A 6 13.72 12.27 -12.77
N CYS A 7 14.57 11.41 -12.20
CA CYS A 7 14.18 10.09 -11.71
C CYS A 7 13.09 10.19 -10.64
N ALA A 8 13.29 11.04 -9.63
CA ALA A 8 12.31 11.25 -8.55
C ALA A 8 10.95 11.69 -9.10
N ARG A 9 10.90 12.66 -10.01
CA ARG A 9 9.65 13.12 -10.65
C ARG A 9 8.94 12.01 -11.41
N THR A 10 9.69 11.11 -12.05
CA THR A 10 9.09 9.95 -12.75
C THR A 10 8.46 8.98 -11.76
N ILE A 11 9.14 8.70 -10.64
CA ILE A 11 8.60 7.85 -9.56
C ILE A 11 7.32 8.47 -8.98
N ASP A 12 7.35 9.78 -8.68
CA ASP A 12 6.18 10.49 -8.16
C ASP A 12 5.01 10.42 -9.13
N ALA A 13 5.25 10.65 -10.43
CA ALA A 13 4.21 10.58 -11.46
C ALA A 13 3.64 9.16 -11.63
N LEU A 14 4.46 8.12 -11.47
CA LEU A 14 4.01 6.73 -11.48
C LEU A 14 3.13 6.41 -10.26
N ASN A 15 3.61 6.75 -9.06
CA ASN A 15 2.85 6.56 -7.82
C ASN A 15 1.51 7.29 -7.85
N GLU A 16 1.49 8.50 -8.40
CA GLU A 16 0.29 9.31 -8.58
C GLU A 16 -0.74 8.63 -9.49
N ARG A 17 -0.29 8.07 -10.62
CA ARG A 17 -1.16 7.34 -11.56
C ARG A 17 -1.68 6.05 -10.94
N ILE A 18 -0.80 5.27 -10.32
CA ILE A 18 -1.15 4.00 -9.69
C ILE A 18 -2.16 4.22 -8.57
N GLY A 19 -1.92 5.19 -7.67
CA GLY A 19 -2.84 5.49 -6.57
C GLY A 19 -4.24 5.88 -7.05
N ARG A 20 -4.34 6.73 -8.07
CA ARG A 20 -5.65 7.11 -8.66
C ARG A 20 -6.37 5.93 -9.33
N LEU A 21 -5.64 5.04 -10.01
CA LEU A 21 -6.23 3.84 -10.60
C LEU A 21 -6.72 2.86 -9.52
N VAL A 22 -5.90 2.65 -8.49
CA VAL A 22 -6.19 1.73 -7.38
C VAL A 22 -7.35 2.21 -6.52
N CYS A 23 -7.60 3.51 -6.42
CA CYS A 23 -8.78 4.04 -5.73
C CYS A 23 -10.10 3.45 -6.27
N TRP A 24 -10.17 3.13 -7.58
CA TRP A 24 -11.34 2.48 -8.17
C TRP A 24 -11.56 1.04 -7.67
N LEU A 25 -10.51 0.34 -7.21
CA LEU A 25 -10.68 -0.97 -6.58
C LEU A 25 -11.52 -0.88 -5.30
N SER A 26 -11.50 0.25 -4.57
CA SER A 26 -12.35 0.44 -3.39
C SER A 26 -13.83 0.33 -3.75
N PHE A 27 -14.23 0.91 -4.88
CA PHE A 27 -15.61 0.75 -5.38
C PHE A 27 -15.91 -0.71 -5.73
N LEU A 28 -14.99 -1.40 -6.40
CA LEU A 28 -15.15 -2.80 -6.76
C LEU A 28 -15.28 -3.71 -5.53
N VAL A 29 -14.49 -3.47 -4.48
CA VAL A 29 -14.57 -4.19 -3.21
C VAL A 29 -15.97 -4.07 -2.60
N VAL A 30 -16.57 -2.87 -2.61
CA VAL A 30 -17.93 -2.66 -2.10
C VAL A 30 -18.97 -3.45 -2.90
N VAL A 31 -18.83 -3.47 -4.23
CA VAL A 31 -19.73 -4.25 -5.11
C VAL A 31 -19.63 -5.74 -4.79
N VAL A 32 -18.41 -6.29 -4.73
CA VAL A 32 -18.18 -7.71 -4.42
C VAL A 32 -18.66 -8.05 -3.00
N ALA A 33 -18.42 -7.17 -2.02
CA ALA A 33 -18.86 -7.35 -0.65
C ALA A 33 -20.39 -7.40 -0.54
N THR A 34 -21.07 -6.49 -1.24
CA THR A 34 -22.52 -6.42 -1.26
C THR A 34 -23.11 -7.67 -1.92
N ALA A 35 -22.57 -8.09 -3.07
CA ALA A 35 -22.97 -9.32 -3.73
C ALA A 35 -22.77 -10.55 -2.83
N ASN A 36 -21.62 -10.66 -2.16
CA ASN A 36 -21.34 -11.74 -1.22
C ASN A 36 -22.33 -11.75 -0.04
N ALA A 37 -22.66 -10.58 0.53
CA ALA A 37 -23.65 -10.47 1.60
C ALA A 37 -25.06 -10.90 1.14
N ILE A 38 -25.50 -10.47 -0.04
CA ILE A 38 -26.80 -10.87 -0.61
C ILE A 38 -26.87 -12.37 -0.80
N LEU A 39 -25.84 -12.98 -1.40
CA LEU A 39 -25.79 -14.44 -1.60
C LEU A 39 -25.79 -15.19 -0.27
N ARG A 40 -24.98 -14.74 0.70
CA ARG A 40 -24.81 -15.41 1.98
C ARG A 40 -26.04 -15.34 2.87
N TYR A 41 -26.70 -14.18 2.95
CA TYR A 41 -27.83 -13.97 3.85
C TYR A 41 -29.18 -14.12 3.16
N GLY A 42 -29.31 -13.69 1.90
CA GLY A 42 -30.55 -13.83 1.13
C GLY A 42 -30.75 -15.22 0.57
N PHE A 43 -29.70 -15.85 0.06
CA PHE A 43 -29.76 -17.16 -0.60
C PHE A 43 -29.13 -18.30 0.21
N ARG A 44 -28.61 -18.01 1.41
CA ARG A 44 -27.88 -18.98 2.26
C ARG A 44 -26.71 -19.66 1.54
N TYR A 45 -26.15 -19.00 0.53
CA TYR A 45 -25.04 -19.49 -0.29
C TYR A 45 -23.75 -18.77 0.09
N GLY A 46 -22.78 -19.51 0.63
CA GLY A 46 -21.46 -18.99 0.96
C GLY A 46 -20.41 -19.47 -0.04
N SER A 47 -19.63 -18.55 -0.60
CA SER A 47 -18.48 -18.87 -1.46
C SER A 47 -17.19 -18.33 -0.84
N ASN A 48 -16.24 -19.23 -0.59
CA ASN A 48 -14.90 -18.85 -0.14
C ASN A 48 -14.17 -18.02 -1.20
N ALA A 49 -14.36 -18.34 -2.48
CA ALA A 49 -13.74 -17.59 -3.58
C ALA A 49 -14.16 -16.11 -3.57
N LEU A 50 -15.44 -15.81 -3.29
CA LEU A 50 -15.90 -14.41 -3.16
C LEU A 50 -15.25 -13.72 -1.96
N LEU A 51 -15.15 -14.41 -0.83
CA LEU A 51 -14.54 -13.88 0.38
C LEU A 51 -13.04 -13.61 0.20
N GLU A 52 -12.31 -14.57 -0.38
CA GLU A 52 -10.88 -14.43 -0.68
C GLU A 52 -10.62 -13.33 -1.71
N THR A 53 -11.48 -13.22 -2.74
CA THR A 53 -11.39 -12.13 -3.73
C THR A 53 -11.48 -10.76 -3.06
N GLN A 54 -12.39 -10.57 -2.10
CA GLN A 54 -12.49 -9.33 -1.34
C GLN A 54 -11.19 -9.04 -0.57
N TRP A 55 -10.61 -10.05 0.07
CA TRP A 55 -9.35 -9.93 0.80
C TRP A 55 -8.19 -9.53 -0.11
N TYR A 56 -8.06 -10.16 -1.28
CA TYR A 56 -6.99 -9.84 -2.21
C TYR A 56 -7.14 -8.46 -2.85
N MET A 57 -8.36 -8.05 -3.19
CA MET A 57 -8.63 -6.69 -3.67
C MET A 57 -8.30 -5.65 -2.60
N PHE A 58 -8.68 -5.89 -1.35
CA PHE A 58 -8.36 -4.99 -0.24
C PHE A 58 -6.84 -4.92 0.02
N ALA A 59 -6.15 -6.06 0.04
CA ALA A 59 -4.69 -6.12 0.17
C ALA A 59 -4.00 -5.32 -0.95
N SER A 60 -4.49 -5.42 -2.19
CA SER A 60 -3.98 -4.65 -3.34
C SER A 60 -4.15 -3.15 -3.14
N ILE A 61 -5.31 -2.71 -2.64
CA ILE A 61 -5.57 -1.29 -2.33
C ILE A 61 -4.55 -0.77 -1.32
N VAL A 62 -4.32 -1.50 -0.23
CA VAL A 62 -3.37 -1.10 0.80
C VAL A 62 -1.95 -1.07 0.28
N LEU A 63 -1.53 -2.12 -0.44
CA LEU A 63 -0.16 -2.26 -0.94
C LEU A 63 0.20 -1.16 -1.94
N PHE A 64 -0.61 -0.96 -2.98
CA PHE A 64 -0.35 0.06 -3.99
C PHE A 64 -0.71 1.47 -3.51
N GLY A 65 -1.68 1.58 -2.61
CA GLY A 65 -2.05 2.83 -1.96
C GLY A 65 -0.95 3.36 -1.06
N ALA A 66 -0.18 2.49 -0.38
CA ALA A 66 0.86 2.91 0.56
C ALA A 66 1.89 3.87 -0.06
N ALA A 67 2.36 3.62 -1.29
CA ALA A 67 3.28 4.51 -1.98
C ALA A 67 2.65 5.88 -2.28
N TYR A 68 1.37 5.90 -2.66
CA TYR A 68 0.59 7.12 -2.88
C TYR A 68 0.40 7.92 -1.59
N THR A 69 0.07 7.25 -0.48
CA THR A 69 -0.08 7.90 0.84
C THR A 69 1.26 8.43 1.35
N LEU A 70 2.38 7.75 1.05
CA LEU A 70 3.72 8.21 1.41
C LEU A 70 4.09 9.48 0.63
N LEU A 71 3.81 9.51 -0.67
CA LEU A 71 4.03 10.68 -1.53
C LEU A 71 3.31 11.93 -1.02
N HIS A 72 2.06 11.77 -0.54
CA HIS A 72 1.25 12.88 -0.02
C HIS A 72 1.51 13.21 1.46
N GLY A 73 2.46 12.51 2.12
CA GLY A 73 2.71 12.71 3.55
C GLY A 73 1.54 12.29 4.45
N GLY A 74 0.60 11.48 3.96
CA GLY A 74 -0.58 11.04 4.70
C GLY A 74 -0.35 9.88 5.67
N HIS A 75 0.90 9.43 5.83
CA HIS A 75 1.23 8.45 6.87
C HIS A 75 1.05 9.09 8.25
N VAL A 76 0.42 8.38 9.17
CA VAL A 76 0.28 8.83 10.55
C VAL A 76 1.67 8.91 11.17
N ARG A 77 2.11 10.12 11.48
CA ARG A 77 3.39 10.40 12.14
C ARG A 77 3.12 10.84 13.58
N VAL A 78 3.95 10.39 14.51
CA VAL A 78 3.87 10.81 15.91
C VAL A 78 4.72 12.08 16.08
N ASP A 79 4.16 13.23 15.67
CA ASP A 79 4.92 14.46 15.44
C ASP A 79 4.99 15.40 16.65
N VAL A 80 5.49 14.93 17.80
CA VAL A 80 5.75 15.83 18.96
C VAL A 80 6.96 16.73 18.70
N PHE A 81 8.02 16.17 18.08
CA PHE A 81 9.28 16.87 17.84
C PHE A 81 9.50 17.23 16.38
N TYR A 82 8.97 16.43 15.45
CA TYR A 82 9.21 16.58 14.00
C TYR A 82 8.75 17.93 13.45
N GLY A 83 7.58 18.41 13.89
CA GLY A 83 7.01 19.69 13.45
C GLY A 83 7.80 20.94 13.88
N ARG A 84 8.73 20.82 14.83
CA ARG A 84 9.58 21.93 15.31
C ARG A 84 10.94 22.00 14.60
N LEU A 85 11.26 21.02 13.76
CA LEU A 85 12.55 20.90 13.09
C LEU A 85 12.57 21.63 11.75
N ASN A 86 13.75 22.06 11.32
CA ASN A 86 13.93 22.66 10.00
C ASN A 86 13.84 21.58 8.90
N ALA A 87 13.49 21.97 7.67
CA ALA A 87 13.28 21.05 6.54
C ALA A 87 14.45 20.06 6.31
N ARG A 88 15.70 20.49 6.56
CA ARG A 88 16.88 19.64 6.41
C ARG A 88 16.99 18.56 7.50
N GLN A 89 16.57 18.87 8.73
CA GLN A 89 16.54 17.92 9.84
C GLN A 89 15.41 16.90 9.64
N GLN A 90 14.24 17.36 9.19
CA GLN A 90 13.12 16.50 8.79
C GLN A 90 13.53 15.51 7.70
N ALA A 91 14.18 15.99 6.64
CA ALA A 91 14.68 15.12 5.57
C ALA A 91 15.70 14.08 6.05
N TRP A 92 16.58 14.44 6.98
CA TRP A 92 17.52 13.48 7.58
C TRP A 92 16.83 12.40 8.40
N ILE A 93 15.81 12.77 9.19
CA ILE A 93 15.01 11.80 9.95
C ILE A 93 14.28 10.86 9.00
N ASP A 94 13.66 11.38 7.95
CA ASP A 94 12.95 10.56 6.96
C ASP A 94 13.90 9.58 6.26
N ILE A 95 15.10 10.03 5.87
CA ILE A 95 16.11 9.17 5.22
C ILE A 95 16.60 8.08 6.17
N VAL A 96 17.01 8.46 7.39
CA VAL A 96 17.57 7.50 8.37
C VAL A 96 16.48 6.54 8.84
N GLY A 97 15.28 7.03 9.11
CA GLY A 97 14.13 6.23 9.51
C GLY A 97 13.73 5.23 8.42
N THR A 98 13.71 5.68 7.17
CA THR A 98 13.43 4.80 6.02
C THR A 98 14.53 3.76 5.84
N ALA A 99 15.79 4.15 5.97
CA ALA A 99 16.92 3.25 5.76
C ALA A 99 17.08 2.18 6.85
N LEU A 100 16.85 2.54 8.12
CA LEU A 100 17.08 1.65 9.26
C LEU A 100 15.85 0.87 9.72
N PHE A 101 14.65 1.40 9.51
CA PHE A 101 13.43 0.75 9.97
C PHE A 101 12.56 0.28 8.79
N PHE A 102 12.21 1.18 7.88
CA PHE A 102 11.27 0.83 6.81
C PHE A 102 11.84 -0.22 5.84
N LEU A 103 13.04 0.02 5.28
CA LEU A 103 13.68 -0.86 4.30
C LEU A 103 13.97 -2.27 4.86
N PRO A 104 14.60 -2.44 6.05
CA PRO A 104 14.86 -3.77 6.58
C PRO A 104 13.56 -4.55 6.82
N THR A 105 12.51 -3.89 7.31
CA THR A 105 11.20 -4.54 7.51
C THR A 105 10.56 -4.97 6.19
N THR A 106 10.57 -4.11 5.15
CA THR A 106 10.02 -4.49 3.84
C THR A 106 10.81 -5.62 3.19
N ILE A 107 12.14 -5.60 3.30
CA ILE A 107 13.01 -6.67 2.80
C ILE A 107 12.71 -7.98 3.55
N ALA A 108 12.64 -7.96 4.88
CA ALA A 108 12.35 -9.14 5.69
C ALA A 108 10.99 -9.75 5.33
N ILE A 109 9.93 -8.93 5.22
CA ILE A 109 8.60 -9.40 4.80
C ILE A 109 8.67 -10.04 3.40
N THR A 110 9.36 -9.40 2.46
CA THR A 110 9.50 -9.92 1.09
C THR A 110 10.20 -11.28 1.08
N VAL A 111 11.35 -11.40 1.75
CA VAL A 111 12.12 -12.65 1.82
C VAL A 111 11.34 -13.77 2.51
N LEU A 112 10.65 -13.47 3.60
CA LEU A 112 9.86 -14.47 4.33
C LEU A 112 8.59 -14.89 3.58
N SER A 113 8.02 -14.01 2.75
CA SER A 113 6.82 -14.31 1.95
C SER A 113 7.12 -15.09 0.67
N LEU A 114 8.33 -14.95 0.10
CA LEU A 114 8.73 -15.58 -1.17
C LEU A 114 8.51 -17.10 -1.23
N PRO A 115 8.90 -17.90 -0.21
CA PRO A 115 8.64 -19.34 -0.22
C PRO A 115 7.15 -19.67 -0.32
N MET A 116 6.32 -18.95 0.43
CA MET A 116 4.87 -19.16 0.45
C MET A 116 4.24 -18.83 -0.91
N VAL A 117 4.71 -17.77 -1.57
CA VAL A 117 4.28 -17.41 -2.93
C VAL A 117 4.71 -18.50 -3.92
N SER A 118 5.97 -18.93 -3.88
CA SER A 118 6.46 -19.98 -4.79
C SER A 118 5.72 -21.30 -4.64
N ALA A 119 5.37 -21.69 -3.42
CA ALA A 119 4.58 -22.89 -3.14
C ALA A 119 3.12 -22.77 -3.63
N SER A 120 2.57 -21.56 -3.68
CA SER A 120 1.20 -21.32 -4.18
C SER A 120 1.12 -21.33 -5.72
N MET A 121 2.26 -21.26 -6.42
CA MET A 121 2.36 -21.24 -7.88
C MET A 121 2.64 -22.62 -8.48
N ALA A 122 2.98 -23.61 -7.66
CA ALA A 122 3.22 -25.00 -8.04
C ALA A 122 1.94 -25.82 -7.93
#